data_AF-A0A968FA62-F1
#
_entry.id   AF-A0A968FA62-F1
#
_cell.length_a   1.000
_cell.length_b   1.000
_cell.length_c   1.000
_cell.angle_alpha   90.00
_cell.angle_beta   90.00
_cell.angle_gamma   90.00
#
_symmetry.space_group_name_H-M   'P 1'
#
loop_
_entity.id
_entity.type
_entity.pdbx_description
1 polymer ?
#
loop_
_entity_poly.entity_id
_entity_poly.type
_entity_poly.pdbx_seq_one_letter_code
_entity_poly.pdbx_strand_id
1 'polypeptide(L)'
;HDLGFLYLVRRPIHPHALRLMLLRLLWRGEERRTEPRVPIGYEVQVRSRLRRKDAWLADLSRGGCLLLCDRPMNEGVSLSVVLPGDLD
;
A
#
# COMPACT_ATOMS: atom_id res chain seq x y z
N HIS A 1 20.22 23.81 -0.04
CA HIS A 1 20.22 22.50 0.66
C HIS A 1 18.95 22.42 1.47
N ASP A 2 17.81 22.14 0.82
CA ASP A 2 16.60 21.83 1.57
C ASP A 2 16.72 20.38 2.01
N LEU A 3 17.04 20.15 3.28
CA LEU A 3 16.82 18.84 3.89
C LEU A 3 15.31 18.71 4.16
N GLY A 4 14.54 18.67 3.06
CA GLY A 4 13.15 18.27 3.09
C GLY A 4 13.03 16.84 3.59
N PHE A 5 11.85 16.48 4.08
CA PHE A 5 11.57 15.15 4.62
C PHE A 5 11.69 14.08 3.52
N LEU A 6 12.41 12.98 3.78
CA LEU A 6 12.46 11.81 2.87
C LEU A 6 11.12 11.06 2.83
N TYR A 7 10.41 11.03 3.96
CA TYR A 7 9.09 10.42 4.10
C TYR A 7 8.20 11.29 4.97
N LEU A 8 6.95 11.46 4.54
CA LEU A 8 5.90 12.07 5.36
C LEU A 8 4.96 10.96 5.85
N VAL A 9 4.91 10.75 7.16
CA VAL A 9 4.00 9.78 7.77
C VAL A 9 2.83 10.54 8.39
N ARG A 10 1.61 10.27 7.91
CA ARG A 10 0.38 10.83 8.47
C ARG A 10 -0.28 9.82 9.41
N ARG A 11 -0.96 10.33 10.44
CA ARG A 11 -1.81 9.52 11.33
C ARG A 11 -3.28 9.59 10.86
N PRO A 12 -4.07 8.54 11.10
CA PRO A 12 -3.67 7.25 11.66
C PRO A 12 -2.85 6.43 10.64
N ILE A 13 -1.77 5.78 11.09
CA ILE A 13 -1.01 4.86 10.24
C ILE A 13 -1.28 3.43 10.67
N HIS A 14 -1.58 2.57 9.71
CA HIS A 14 -1.73 1.15 9.97
C HIS A 14 -0.38 0.55 10.43
N PRO A 15 -0.32 -0.20 11.55
CA PRO A 15 0.95 -0.71 12.10
C PRO A 15 1.78 -1.53 11.10
N HIS A 16 1.11 -2.31 10.24
CA HIS A 16 1.80 -3.09 9.21
C HIS A 16 2.40 -2.21 8.11
N ALA A 17 1.74 -1.11 7.72
CA ALA A 17 2.29 -0.18 6.72
C ALA A 17 3.54 0.51 7.27
N LEU A 18 3.52 0.93 8.54
CA LEU A 18 4.70 1.48 9.22
C LEU A 18 5.83 0.46 9.29
N ARG A 19 5.53 -0.80 9.68
CA ARG A 19 6.53 -1.86 9.73
C ARG A 19 7.18 -2.12 8.38
N LEU A 20 6.40 -2.14 7.30
CA LEU A 20 6.91 -2.32 5.94
C LEU A 20 7.83 -1.18 5.51
N MET A 21 7.43 0.07 5.83
CA MET A 21 8.28 1.24 5.59
C MET A 21 9.63 1.10 6.30
N LEU A 22 9.61 0.77 7.60
CA LEU A 22 10.84 0.59 8.39
C LEU A 22 11.71 -0.55 7.88
N LEU A 23 11.11 -1.72 7.58
CA LEU A 23 11.83 -2.86 7.03
C LEU A 23 12.55 -2.49 5.74
N ARG A 24 11.90 -1.72 4.87
CA ARG A 24 12.50 -1.28 3.61
C ARG A 24 13.62 -0.27 3.80
N LEU A 25 13.47 0.65 4.75
CA LEU A 25 14.52 1.62 5.10
C LEU A 25 15.76 0.96 5.70
N LEU A 26 15.58 -0.14 6.42
CA LEU A 26 16.67 -0.88 7.07
C LEU A 26 17.27 -1.97 6.17
N TRP A 27 16.61 -2.30 5.06
CA TRP A 27 17.08 -3.34 4.14
C TRP A 27 18.36 -2.90 3.43
N ARG A 28 19.40 -3.74 3.50
CA ARG A 28 20.72 -3.51 2.88
C ARG A 28 21.07 -4.55 1.80
N GLY A 29 20.17 -5.50 1.53
CA GLY A 29 20.38 -6.53 0.52
C GLY A 29 20.02 -6.05 -0.88
N GLU A 30 20.27 -6.89 -1.88
CA GLU A 30 19.85 -6.63 -3.25
C GLU A 30 18.32 -6.59 -3.36
N GLU A 31 17.79 -5.55 -4.00
CA GLU A 31 16.37 -5.41 -4.29
C GLU A 31 16.03 -6.21 -5.55
N ARG A 32 15.11 -7.18 -5.42
CA ARG A 32 14.67 -8.02 -6.54
C ARG A 32 13.63 -7.31 -7.41
N ARG A 33 12.98 -6.28 -6.89
CA ARG A 33 11.97 -5.51 -7.62
C ARG A 33 12.65 -4.49 -8.51
N THR A 34 12.28 -4.51 -9.78
CA THR A 34 12.81 -3.57 -10.79
C THR A 34 12.21 -2.17 -10.67
N GLU A 35 11.06 -2.03 -10.01
CA GLU A 35 10.37 -0.75 -9.85
C GLU A 35 10.37 -0.24 -8.41
N PRO A 36 10.58 1.08 -8.21
CA PRO A 36 10.43 1.69 -6.90
C PRO A 36 8.97 1.65 -6.47
N ARG A 37 8.76 1.29 -5.20
CA ARG A 37 7.45 1.44 -4.53
C ARG A 37 7.47 2.67 -3.62
N VAL A 38 6.30 3.20 -3.28
CA VAL A 38 6.12 4.25 -2.28
C VAL A 38 5.17 3.72 -1.20
N PRO A 39 5.55 3.76 0.09
CA PRO A 39 4.64 3.45 1.18
C PRO A 39 3.61 4.58 1.33
N ILE A 40 2.31 4.25 1.37
CA ILE A 40 1.22 5.25 1.38
C ILE A 40 0.37 5.15 2.67
N GLY A 41 0.10 3.96 3.18
CA GLY A 41 -0.63 3.76 4.43
C GLY A 41 -2.01 4.42 4.44
N TYR A 42 -2.83 4.15 3.42
CA TYR A 42 -4.12 4.79 3.20
C TYR A 42 -5.28 3.80 3.23
N GLU A 43 -6.42 4.17 3.78
CA GLU A 43 -7.62 3.35 3.73
C GLU A 43 -8.24 3.42 2.32
N VAL A 44 -8.59 2.26 1.78
CA VAL A 44 -9.14 2.10 0.43
C VAL A 44 -10.23 1.04 0.45
N GLN A 45 -10.97 0.95 -0.64
CA GLN A 45 -11.93 -0.13 -0.82
C GLN A 45 -11.54 -1.02 -1.99
N VAL A 46 -11.57 -2.32 -1.75
CA VAL A 46 -11.30 -3.33 -2.76
C VAL A 46 -12.61 -3.95 -3.22
N ARG A 47 -12.77 -4.06 -4.53
CA ARG A 47 -13.93 -4.67 -5.17
C ARG A 47 -13.51 -5.92 -5.93
N SER A 48 -14.20 -7.02 -5.67
CA SER A 48 -14.09 -8.25 -6.45
C SER A 48 -15.48 -8.71 -6.90
N ARG A 49 -15.75 -8.65 -8.20
CA ARG A 49 -17.05 -8.97 -8.85
C ARG A 49 -18.28 -8.31 -8.22
N LEU A 50 -18.72 -8.79 -7.06
CA LEU A 50 -19.93 -8.36 -6.32
C LEU A 50 -19.65 -7.96 -4.86
N ARG A 51 -18.43 -8.13 -4.36
CA ARG A 51 -18.09 -7.82 -2.95
C ARG A 51 -17.21 -6.59 -2.89
N ARG A 52 -17.57 -5.66 -2.02
CA ARG A 52 -16.75 -4.52 -1.59
C ARG A 52 -16.26 -4.81 -0.18
N LYS A 53 -15.01 -4.47 0.11
CA LYS A 53 -14.42 -4.60 1.43
C LYS A 53 -13.47 -3.45 1.67
N ASP A 54 -13.35 -3.06 2.94
CA ASP A 54 -12.35 -2.10 3.37
C ASP A 54 -10.99 -2.78 3.45
N ALA A 55 -9.94 -2.04 3.11
CA ALA A 55 -8.56 -2.50 3.08
C ALA A 55 -7.62 -1.32 3.29
N TRP A 56 -6.34 -1.63 3.51
CA TRP A 56 -5.28 -0.61 3.56
C TRP A 56 -4.34 -0.75 2.37
N LEU A 57 -4.14 0.33 1.63
CA LEU A 57 -3.07 0.47 0.65
C LEU A 57 -1.76 0.75 1.39
N ALA A 58 -0.94 -0.29 1.56
CA ALA A 58 0.32 -0.19 2.30
C ALA A 58 1.46 0.35 1.44
N ASP A 59 1.57 -0.11 0.20
CA ASP A 59 2.52 0.41 -0.79
C ASP A 59 1.95 0.42 -2.22
N LEU A 60 2.53 1.27 -3.08
CA LEU A 60 2.15 1.42 -4.47
C LEU A 60 3.40 1.59 -5.36
N SER A 61 3.39 0.98 -6.54
CA SER A 61 4.32 1.22 -7.64
C SER A 61 3.55 1.33 -8.96
N ARG A 62 4.26 1.56 -10.08
CA ARG A 62 3.59 1.60 -11.40
C ARG A 62 3.05 0.24 -11.80
N GLY A 63 3.75 -0.83 -11.47
CA GLY A 63 3.38 -2.21 -11.79
C GLY A 63 2.49 -2.92 -10.76
N GLY A 64 2.09 -2.29 -9.66
CA GLY A 64 1.20 -2.92 -8.68
C GLY A 64 1.20 -2.27 -7.31
N CYS A 65 0.50 -2.89 -6.36
CA CYS A 65 0.37 -2.40 -5.00
C CYS A 65 0.45 -3.54 -3.97
N LEU A 66 0.53 -3.17 -2.69
CA LEU A 66 0.31 -4.06 -1.57
C LEU A 66 -0.93 -3.62 -0.81
N LEU A 67 -1.91 -4.52 -0.73
CA LEU A 67 -3.16 -4.33 0.00
C LEU A 67 -3.14 -5.20 1.25
N LEU A 68 -3.54 -4.62 2.37
CA LEU A 68 -3.79 -5.34 3.61
C LEU A 68 -5.29 -5.48 3.79
N CYS A 69 -5.76 -6.72 3.75
CA CYS A 69 -7.17 -7.08 3.92
C CYS A 69 -7.36 -7.80 5.25
N ASP A 70 -8.55 -7.69 5.83
CA ASP A 70 -8.97 -8.41 7.04
C ASP A 70 -9.07 -9.93 6.83
N ARG A 71 -9.27 -10.34 5.57
CA ARG A 71 -9.47 -11.74 5.18
C ARG A 71 -8.59 -12.10 3.97
N PRO A 72 -8.20 -13.38 3.87
CA PRO A 72 -7.45 -13.86 2.71
C PRO A 72 -8.26 -13.68 1.42
N MET A 73 -7.52 -13.46 0.34
CA MET A 73 -8.03 -13.34 -1.02
C MET A 73 -7.46 -14.50 -1.84
N ASN A 74 -8.27 -15.06 -2.73
CA ASN A 74 -7.82 -16.12 -3.62
C ASN A 74 -6.89 -15.55 -4.69
N GLU A 75 -5.86 -16.30 -5.04
CA GLU A 75 -4.97 -15.97 -6.15
C GLU A 75 -5.73 -15.96 -7.48
N GLY A 76 -5.26 -15.15 -8.44
CA GLY A 76 -5.85 -15.02 -9.77
C GLY A 76 -7.16 -14.20 -9.82
N VAL A 77 -7.67 -13.72 -8.68
CA VAL A 77 -8.85 -12.86 -8.65
C VAL A 77 -8.49 -11.44 -9.10
N SER A 78 -9.22 -10.93 -10.09
CA SER A 78 -9.14 -9.52 -10.49
C SER A 78 -9.82 -8.63 -9.46
N LEU A 79 -9.11 -7.57 -9.05
CA LEU A 79 -9.54 -6.61 -8.04
C LEU A 79 -9.48 -5.20 -8.60
N SER A 80 -10.49 -4.40 -8.26
CA SER A 80 -10.44 -2.95 -8.43
C SER A 80 -10.19 -2.30 -7.07
N VAL A 81 -9.21 -1.41 -7.00
CA VAL A 81 -8.96 -0.57 -5.82
C VAL A 81 -9.65 0.76 -6.07
N VAL A 82 -10.48 1.18 -5.12
CA VAL A 82 -11.17 2.46 -5.16
C VAL A 82 -10.50 3.38 -4.15
N LEU A 83 -9.97 4.49 -4.65
CA LEU A 83 -9.35 5.49 -3.82
C LEU A 83 -10.44 6.43 -3.25
N PRO A 84 -10.31 6.92 -2.01
CA PRO A 84 -11.29 7.82 -1.40
C PRO A 84 -11.64 9.10 -2.18
N GLY A 85 -10.77 9.56 -3.10
CA GLY A 85 -11.08 10.68 -4.00
C GLY A 85 -11.93 10.30 -5.22
N ASP A 86 -12.08 9.00 -5.48
CA ASP A 86 -12.91 8.43 -6.54
C ASP A 86 -14.28 7.95 -6.00
N LEU A 87 -14.54 8.21 -4.72
CA LEU A 87 -15.82 7.97 -4.06
C LEU A 87 -16.57 9.29 -4.02
N ASP A 88 -17.60 9.42 -4.86
CA ASP A 88 -18.55 10.54 -4.82
C ASP A 88 -19.08 10.82 -3.40
#